data_AF-A0A816C3J6-F1
#
_entry.id   AF-A0A816C3J6-F1
#
_cell.length_a   1.000
_cell.length_b   1.000
_cell.length_c   1.000
_cell.angle_alpha   90.00
_cell.angle_beta   90.00
_cell.angle_gamma   90.00
#
_symmetry.space_group_name_H-M   'P 1'
#
loop_
_entity.id
_entity.type
_entity.pdbx_description
1 polymer ?
#
loop_
_entity_poly.entity_id
_entity_poly.type
_entity_poly.pdbx_seq_one_letter_code
_entity_poly.pdbx_strand_id
1 'polypeptide(L)'
;LVDNTPVPVVPQLAQDDVTEFNYDVKHIQEWRIIDEGLCLEGQCRNSRCKAYKQMVIVNKGYGRFDLIREQHMSKCPLCQHSIKPIKYAVNRCQWRTEKSPTYKTAGSKYYLYDIPEQVSFTVKTKPPKTGRDIEQQCSICLMNLEQEQSEKIELICQHAFHRLCVRKWLQSGEQTSGQCPICRKPIREI
;
A
#
# COMPACT_ATOMS: atom_id res chain seq x y z
N LEU A 1 -3.80 39.20 -15.63
CA LEU A 1 -3.11 38.08 -16.29
C LEU A 1 -3.85 36.82 -15.86
N VAL A 2 -4.62 36.25 -16.79
CA VAL A 2 -5.42 35.04 -16.55
C VAL A 2 -4.48 33.88 -16.22
N ASP A 3 -4.65 33.31 -15.03
CA ASP A 3 -3.88 32.17 -14.53
C ASP A 3 -4.30 30.90 -15.31
N ASN A 4 -3.57 30.61 -16.38
CA ASN A 4 -3.75 29.43 -17.24
C ASN A 4 -2.99 28.20 -16.68
N THR A 5 -2.93 28.04 -15.36
CA THR A 5 -2.44 26.78 -14.79
C THR A 5 -3.49 25.69 -15.06
N PRO A 6 -3.10 24.53 -15.65
CA PRO A 6 -4.04 23.43 -15.84
C PRO A 6 -4.53 22.96 -14.48
N VAL A 7 -5.76 23.33 -14.13
CA VAL A 7 -6.46 22.76 -12.99
C VAL A 7 -6.85 21.33 -13.41
N PRO A 8 -6.47 20.28 -12.65
CA PRO A 8 -6.91 18.94 -12.96
C PRO A 8 -8.44 18.93 -13.04
N VAL A 9 -8.96 18.56 -14.21
CA VAL A 9 -10.41 18.49 -14.46
C VAL A 9 -10.97 17.40 -13.55
N VAL A 10 -11.80 17.81 -12.58
CA VAL A 10 -12.48 16.93 -11.64
C VAL A 10 -13.69 16.32 -12.35
N PRO A 11 -13.72 15.02 -12.68
CA PRO A 11 -14.93 14.38 -13.17
C PRO A 11 -15.93 14.22 -12.02
N GLN A 12 -17.21 14.49 -12.28
CA GLN A 12 -18.28 14.37 -11.29
C GLN A 12 -18.49 12.91 -10.83
N LEU A 13 -18.80 12.79 -9.53
CA LEU A 13 -18.74 11.63 -8.64
C LEU A 13 -19.76 10.51 -8.94
N ALA A 14 -19.42 9.28 -8.51
CA ALA A 14 -20.35 8.24 -8.10
C ALA A 14 -19.72 7.33 -7.04
N GLN A 15 -20.53 6.95 -6.04
CA GLN A 15 -20.24 6.19 -4.81
C GLN A 15 -19.16 5.08 -4.96
N ASP A 16 -18.28 5.01 -3.97
CA ASP A 16 -16.98 4.28 -3.91
C ASP A 16 -15.77 5.11 -4.40
N ASP A 17 -15.80 6.41 -4.10
CA ASP A 17 -14.92 7.51 -4.55
C ASP A 17 -13.41 7.28 -4.36
N VAL A 18 -12.81 6.52 -5.27
CA VAL A 18 -11.36 6.40 -5.42
C VAL A 18 -10.94 7.11 -6.70
N THR A 19 -10.13 8.16 -6.59
CA THR A 19 -9.54 8.78 -7.79
C THR A 19 -8.10 8.28 -7.95
N GLU A 20 -7.83 7.59 -9.07
CA GLU A 20 -6.49 7.16 -9.45
C GLU A 20 -5.82 8.25 -10.31
N PHE A 21 -4.64 8.72 -9.90
CA PHE A 21 -3.87 9.67 -10.70
C PHE A 21 -2.49 9.10 -11.06
N ASN A 22 -2.05 9.39 -12.29
CA ASN A 22 -0.64 9.32 -12.69
C ASN A 22 -0.06 10.74 -12.55
N TYR A 23 0.76 10.98 -11.53
CA TYR A 23 1.40 12.29 -11.35
C TYR A 23 2.50 12.49 -12.39
N ASP A 24 2.39 13.56 -13.18
CA ASP A 24 3.43 13.99 -14.12
C ASP A 24 4.62 14.60 -13.35
N VAL A 25 5.78 13.95 -13.43
CA VAL A 25 7.01 14.32 -12.74
C VAL A 25 7.69 15.58 -13.29
N LYS A 26 7.27 16.11 -14.44
CA LYS A 26 7.95 17.26 -15.07
C LYS A 26 7.67 18.61 -14.39
N HIS A 27 6.62 18.73 -13.57
CA HIS A 27 6.24 20.00 -12.92
C HIS A 27 5.71 19.80 -11.49
N ILE A 28 6.46 19.09 -10.64
CA ILE A 28 6.04 18.88 -9.24
C ILE A 28 6.21 20.17 -8.43
N GLN A 29 5.10 20.65 -7.88
CA GLN A 29 5.10 21.68 -6.85
C GLN A 29 5.77 21.15 -5.57
N GLU A 30 6.63 21.94 -4.93
CA GLU A 30 7.41 21.51 -3.74
C GLU A 30 6.53 21.04 -2.56
N TRP A 31 5.28 21.48 -2.50
CA TRP A 31 4.31 21.08 -1.48
C TRP A 31 3.41 19.89 -1.90
N ARG A 32 3.66 19.30 -3.07
CA ARG A 32 2.93 18.15 -3.65
C ARG A 32 3.88 16.97 -3.95
N ILE A 33 4.98 16.86 -3.22
CA ILE A 33 5.89 15.71 -3.32
C ILE A 33 5.22 14.49 -2.67
N ILE A 34 5.16 13.39 -3.43
CA ILE A 34 4.53 12.13 -3.00
C ILE A 34 5.62 11.13 -2.66
N ASP A 35 5.56 10.59 -1.46
CA ASP A 35 6.37 9.45 -1.06
C ASP A 35 5.55 8.15 -1.06
N GLU A 36 6.22 7.06 -0.69
CA GLU A 36 5.61 5.74 -0.53
C GLU A 36 4.84 5.63 0.79
N GLY A 37 3.81 4.78 0.82
CA GLY A 37 2.96 4.58 1.99
C GLY A 37 1.78 5.54 2.01
N LEU A 38 1.43 6.02 3.22
CA LEU A 38 0.31 6.91 3.45
C LEU A 38 0.70 8.37 3.20
N CYS A 39 -0.15 9.08 2.48
CA CYS A 39 -0.10 10.52 2.23
C CYS A 39 -1.38 11.17 2.76
N LEU A 40 -1.31 12.37 3.33
CA LEU A 40 -2.48 13.14 3.76
C LEU A 40 -2.51 14.48 3.02
N GLU A 41 -3.69 14.88 2.53
CA GLU A 41 -3.85 16.17 1.85
C GLU A 41 -4.72 17.13 2.65
N GLY A 42 -4.23 18.36 2.82
CA GLY A 42 -4.96 19.44 3.46
C GLY A 42 -4.49 20.80 2.95
N GLN A 43 -5.28 21.85 3.19
CA GLN A 43 -4.92 23.20 2.72
C GLN A 43 -3.97 23.90 3.70
N CYS A 44 -2.90 24.53 3.19
CA CYS A 44 -2.06 25.40 4.02
C CYS A 44 -2.77 26.75 4.29
N ARG A 45 -2.79 27.17 5.55
CA ARG A 45 -3.45 28.42 5.99
C ARG A 45 -2.49 29.55 6.37
N ASN A 46 -1.18 29.30 6.30
CA ASN A 46 -0.18 30.33 6.57
C ASN A 46 -0.04 31.27 5.37
N SER A 47 -0.46 32.53 5.51
CA SER A 47 -0.43 33.54 4.44
C SER A 47 0.97 33.89 3.94
N ARG A 48 2.02 33.56 4.70
CA ARG A 48 3.42 33.76 4.30
C ARG A 48 4.03 32.55 3.58
N CYS A 49 3.31 31.44 3.48
CA CYS A 49 3.80 30.23 2.84
C CYS A 49 3.59 30.30 1.32
N LYS A 50 4.56 29.80 0.54
CA LYS A 50 4.41 29.63 -0.93
C LYS A 50 3.20 28.77 -1.30
N ALA A 51 2.81 27.86 -0.41
CA ALA A 51 1.62 27.00 -0.56
C ALA A 51 0.34 27.60 0.06
N TYR A 52 0.29 28.88 0.42
CA TYR A 52 -0.91 29.47 1.03
C TYR A 52 -2.16 29.24 0.17
N LYS A 53 -3.23 28.74 0.79
CA LYS A 53 -4.49 28.30 0.14
C LYS A 53 -4.35 27.15 -0.86
N GLN A 54 -3.16 26.59 -1.05
CA GLN A 54 -2.93 25.40 -1.86
C GLN A 54 -3.11 24.14 -1.01
N MET A 55 -3.55 23.06 -1.66
CA MET A 55 -3.53 21.71 -1.08
C MET A 55 -2.09 21.25 -0.99
N VAL A 56 -1.66 20.77 0.18
CA VAL A 56 -0.32 20.24 0.42
C VAL A 56 -0.40 18.77 0.77
N ILE A 57 0.63 18.02 0.39
CA ILE A 57 0.77 16.60 0.72
C ILE A 57 1.69 16.46 1.93
N VAL A 58 1.23 15.71 2.93
CA VAL A 58 2.01 15.33 4.11
C VAL A 58 2.25 13.83 4.05
N ASN A 59 3.50 13.46 3.76
CA ASN A 59 3.92 12.07 3.68
C ASN A 59 4.07 11.50 5.11
N LYS A 60 3.32 10.43 5.39
CA LYS A 60 3.35 9.71 6.67
C LYS A 60 4.10 8.38 6.58
N GLY A 61 4.18 7.79 5.39
CA GLY A 61 4.97 6.58 5.15
C GLY A 61 4.25 5.28 5.50
N TYR A 62 5.03 4.28 5.90
CA TYR A 62 4.54 2.96 6.29
C TYR A 62 4.17 2.92 7.78
N GLY A 63 3.08 2.24 8.12
CA GLY A 63 2.67 2.11 9.52
C GLY A 63 1.18 1.91 9.74
N ARG A 64 0.74 2.21 10.97
CA ARG A 64 -0.66 2.23 11.40
C ARG A 64 -1.03 3.65 11.80
N PHE A 65 -1.99 4.24 11.11
CA PHE A 65 -2.36 5.64 11.29
C PHE A 65 -3.84 5.76 11.61
N ASP A 66 -4.15 6.42 12.73
CA ASP A 66 -5.51 6.83 13.07
C ASP A 66 -5.75 8.22 12.46
N LEU A 67 -6.63 8.32 11.47
CA LEU A 67 -6.82 9.56 10.73
C LEU A 67 -7.39 10.71 11.57
N ILE A 68 -8.09 10.45 12.69
CA ILE A 68 -8.53 11.51 13.61
C ILE A 68 -7.32 12.11 14.30
N ARG A 69 -6.43 11.27 14.84
CA ARG A 69 -5.21 11.76 15.51
C ARG A 69 -4.32 12.53 14.53
N GLU A 70 -4.17 12.01 13.32
CA GLU A 70 -3.36 12.65 12.29
C GLU A 70 -3.89 14.02 11.85
N GLN A 71 -5.19 14.29 12.00
CA GLN A 71 -5.73 15.63 11.71
C GLN A 71 -5.13 16.73 12.60
N HIS A 72 -4.73 16.39 13.82
CA HIS A 72 -4.14 17.34 14.76
C HIS A 72 -2.62 17.40 14.69
N MET A 73 -1.99 16.34 14.17
CA MET A 73 -0.52 16.20 14.11
C MET A 73 0.07 16.61 12.76
N SER A 74 -0.75 16.84 11.74
CA SER A 74 -0.28 17.13 10.39
C SER A 74 0.09 18.60 10.20
N LYS A 75 1.23 18.83 9.56
CA LYS A 75 1.81 20.15 9.32
C LYS A 75 2.15 20.31 7.86
N CYS A 76 2.03 21.53 7.34
CA CYS A 76 2.45 21.86 5.99
C CYS A 76 3.95 21.57 5.83
N PRO A 77 4.38 20.86 4.76
CA PRO A 77 5.78 20.48 4.59
C PRO A 77 6.72 21.68 4.43
N LEU A 78 6.24 22.80 3.88
CA LEU A 78 7.06 23.98 3.63
C LEU A 78 7.19 24.91 4.84
N CYS A 79 6.08 25.17 5.54
CA CYS A 79 6.05 26.20 6.58
C CYS A 79 5.77 25.66 7.98
N GLN A 80 5.57 24.34 8.13
CA GLN A 80 5.29 23.66 9.39
C GLN A 80 4.04 24.13 10.15
N HIS A 81 3.23 24.99 9.53
CA HIS A 81 1.94 25.40 10.09
C HIS A 81 0.98 24.21 10.12
N SER A 82 0.18 24.10 11.19
CA SER A 82 -0.82 23.04 11.31
C SER A 82 -1.79 23.07 10.13
N ILE A 83 -2.09 21.89 9.59
CA ILE A 83 -3.10 21.72 8.55
C ILE A 83 -4.16 20.74 9.06
N LYS A 84 -5.40 20.90 8.60
CA LYS A 84 -6.44 19.88 8.76
C LYS A 84 -6.53 19.09 7.44
N PRO A 85 -6.02 17.85 7.39
CA PRO A 85 -6.25 16.96 6.28
C PRO A 85 -7.74 16.73 6.04
N ILE A 86 -8.12 16.66 4.77
CA ILE A 86 -9.48 16.33 4.31
C ILE A 86 -9.49 15.12 3.39
N LYS A 87 -8.32 14.73 2.86
CA LYS A 87 -8.14 13.54 2.04
C LYS A 87 -6.95 12.73 2.54
N TYR A 88 -6.99 11.43 2.32
CA TYR A 88 -5.84 10.55 2.48
C TYR A 88 -5.58 9.79 1.19
N ALA A 89 -4.34 9.42 0.96
CA ALA A 89 -3.95 8.64 -0.19
C ALA A 89 -2.92 7.58 0.16
N VAL A 90 -2.82 6.58 -0.70
CA VAL A 90 -1.83 5.51 -0.60
C VAL A 90 -1.12 5.32 -1.94
N ASN A 91 0.20 5.18 -1.87
CA ASN A 91 1.06 5.08 -3.06
C ASN A 91 2.21 4.11 -2.79
N ARG A 92 2.61 3.32 -3.79
CA ARG A 92 3.73 2.36 -3.72
C ARG A 92 3.76 1.56 -2.42
N CYS A 93 2.62 1.02 -2.01
CA CYS A 93 2.49 0.29 -0.75
C CYS A 93 1.42 -0.79 -0.83
N GLN A 94 1.44 -1.72 0.12
CA GLN A 94 0.24 -2.49 0.45
C GLN A 94 -0.52 -1.78 1.54
N TRP A 95 -1.83 -1.65 1.40
CA TRP A 95 -2.66 -0.97 2.37
C TRP A 95 -3.96 -1.72 2.66
N ARG A 96 -4.52 -1.45 3.84
CA ARG A 96 -5.84 -1.91 4.26
C ARG A 96 -6.47 -0.94 5.24
N THR A 97 -7.77 -1.07 5.45
CA THR A 97 -8.52 -0.27 6.42
C THR A 97 -9.42 -1.17 7.25
N GLU A 98 -10.09 -0.61 8.24
CA GLU A 98 -11.09 -1.35 9.03
C GLU A 98 -12.30 -1.76 8.18
N LYS A 99 -12.68 -0.94 7.19
CA LYS A 99 -13.75 -1.27 6.23
C LYS A 99 -13.31 -2.26 5.14
N SER A 100 -12.03 -2.32 4.81
CA SER A 100 -11.47 -3.25 3.83
C SER A 100 -10.24 -3.94 4.44
N PRO A 101 -10.44 -5.03 5.21
CA PRO A 101 -9.39 -5.62 6.06
C PRO A 101 -8.34 -6.41 5.29
N THR A 102 -8.59 -6.74 4.02
CA THR A 102 -7.64 -7.42 3.13
C THR A 102 -6.66 -6.40 2.53
N TYR A 103 -5.37 -6.73 2.54
CA TYR A 103 -4.35 -5.88 1.92
C TYR A 103 -4.54 -5.79 0.40
N LYS A 104 -4.63 -4.56 -0.10
CA LYS A 104 -4.57 -4.21 -1.52
C LYS A 104 -3.19 -3.64 -1.83
N THR A 105 -2.77 -3.68 -3.09
CA THR A 105 -1.48 -3.12 -3.52
C THR A 105 -1.73 -1.84 -4.32
N ALA A 106 -1.23 -0.73 -3.81
CA ALA A 106 -1.04 0.51 -4.55
C ALA A 106 0.33 0.44 -5.23
N GLY A 107 0.39 0.10 -6.52
CA GLY A 107 1.62 0.06 -7.31
C GLY A 107 2.19 1.47 -7.55
N SER A 108 2.41 1.85 -8.80
CA SER A 108 2.79 3.22 -9.16
C SER A 108 1.65 4.24 -9.10
N LYS A 109 0.46 3.82 -8.62
CA LYS A 109 -0.77 4.62 -8.61
C LYS A 109 -0.92 5.35 -7.28
N TYR A 110 -1.43 6.58 -7.35
CA TYR A 110 -1.84 7.38 -6.19
C TYR A 110 -3.34 7.25 -5.99
N TYR A 111 -3.75 6.42 -5.02
CA TYR A 111 -5.15 6.18 -4.69
C TYR A 111 -5.63 7.18 -3.66
N LEU A 112 -6.44 8.16 -4.06
CA LEU A 112 -6.93 9.25 -3.21
C LEU A 112 -8.36 8.98 -2.71
N TYR A 113 -8.61 9.26 -1.44
CA TYR A 113 -9.86 9.02 -0.72
C TYR A 113 -10.22 10.22 0.16
N ASP A 114 -11.50 10.45 0.39
CA ASP A 114 -11.97 11.38 1.40
C ASP A 114 -11.80 10.83 2.82
N ILE A 115 -11.49 11.71 3.77
CA ILE A 115 -11.47 11.37 5.19
C ILE A 115 -12.89 11.52 5.74
N PRO A 116 -13.52 10.44 6.26
CA PRO A 116 -14.86 10.52 6.81
C PRO A 116 -14.89 11.43 8.04
N GLU A 117 -15.96 12.21 8.19
CA GLU A 117 -16.15 13.04 9.37
C GLU A 117 -16.44 12.17 10.61
N GLN A 118 -15.75 12.48 11.72
CA GLN A 118 -16.11 12.04 13.08
C GLN A 118 -16.09 10.52 13.37
N VAL A 119 -15.43 9.72 12.53
CA VAL A 119 -15.24 8.28 12.78
C VAL A 119 -13.75 7.96 12.85
N SER A 120 -13.31 7.30 13.92
CA SER A 120 -11.94 6.77 13.98
C SER A 120 -11.78 5.79 12.84
N PHE A 121 -10.81 6.07 11.98
CA PHE A 121 -10.56 5.29 10.78
C PHE A 121 -9.08 5.01 10.71
N THR A 122 -8.72 3.74 10.88
CA THR A 122 -7.33 3.32 10.79
C THR A 122 -6.96 2.96 9.35
N VAL A 123 -5.89 3.56 8.83
CA VAL A 123 -5.20 3.10 7.62
C VAL A 123 -3.92 2.39 8.03
N LYS A 124 -3.70 1.19 7.49
CA LYS A 124 -2.45 0.45 7.69
C LYS A 124 -1.74 0.32 6.35
N THR A 125 -0.50 0.78 6.26
CA THR A 125 0.36 0.70 5.08
C THR A 125 1.63 -0.09 5.40
N LYS A 126 2.16 -0.80 4.41
CA LYS A 126 3.46 -1.49 4.48
C LYS A 126 4.12 -1.52 3.09
N PRO A 127 5.43 -1.78 2.99
CA PRO A 127 6.09 -1.89 1.70
C PRO A 127 5.40 -2.94 0.80
N PRO A 128 5.40 -2.74 -0.53
CA PRO A 128 5.01 -3.78 -1.48
C PRO A 128 5.87 -5.03 -1.26
N LYS A 129 5.29 -6.21 -1.49
CA LYS A 129 6.09 -7.43 -1.58
C LYS A 129 7.00 -7.30 -2.81
N THR A 130 8.30 -7.49 -2.61
CA THR A 130 9.27 -7.64 -3.69
C THR A 130 9.20 -9.05 -4.29
N GLY A 131 9.85 -9.28 -5.44
CA GLY A 131 10.00 -10.62 -6.00
C GLY A 131 10.58 -11.62 -4.98
N ARG A 132 11.56 -11.17 -4.19
CA ARG A 132 12.13 -11.96 -3.08
C ARG A 132 11.10 -12.28 -2.00
N ASP A 133 10.22 -11.35 -1.63
CA ASP A 133 9.17 -11.60 -0.64
C ASP A 133 8.12 -12.60 -1.16
N ILE A 134 7.91 -12.66 -2.48
CA ILE A 134 7.03 -13.63 -3.14
C ILE A 134 7.72 -15.01 -3.19
N GLU A 135 9.01 -15.05 -3.51
CA GLU A 135 9.85 -16.27 -3.47
C GLU A 135 9.94 -16.86 -2.05
N GLN A 136 9.81 -16.03 -1.01
CA GLN A 136 9.74 -16.45 0.38
C GLN A 136 8.33 -16.88 0.83
N GLN A 137 7.37 -17.10 -0.08
CA GLN A 137 6.05 -17.63 0.27
C GLN A 137 5.90 -19.10 -0.11
N CYS A 138 5.24 -19.86 0.75
CA CYS A 138 4.81 -21.20 0.43
C CYS A 138 3.71 -21.13 -0.64
N SER A 139 3.94 -21.65 -1.83
CA SER A 139 2.97 -21.55 -2.93
C SER A 139 1.70 -22.38 -2.73
N ILE A 140 1.65 -23.23 -1.69
CA ILE A 140 0.48 -24.04 -1.34
C ILE A 140 -0.49 -23.26 -0.45
N CYS A 141 0.01 -22.54 0.57
CA CYS A 141 -0.84 -21.81 1.52
C CYS A 141 -0.74 -20.27 1.41
N LEU A 142 0.17 -19.77 0.57
CA LEU A 142 0.46 -18.36 0.31
C LEU A 142 0.95 -17.56 1.54
N MET A 143 1.39 -18.24 2.60
CA MET A 143 2.00 -17.64 3.80
C MET A 143 3.53 -17.61 3.69
N ASN A 144 4.19 -16.77 4.51
CA ASN A 144 5.65 -16.65 4.53
C ASN A 144 6.30 -17.97 5.01
N LEU A 145 7.35 -18.42 4.32
CA LEU A 145 8.10 -19.66 4.61
C LEU A 145 8.84 -19.63 5.96
N GLU A 146 9.20 -18.45 6.45
CA GLU A 146 10.02 -18.23 7.65
C GLU A 146 9.19 -17.80 8.87
N GLN A 147 7.92 -18.21 8.96
CA GLN A 147 7.14 -17.95 10.19
C GLN A 147 7.73 -18.74 11.37
N GLU A 148 7.72 -18.12 12.56
CA GLU A 148 8.29 -18.66 13.83
C GLU A 148 7.88 -20.10 14.18
N GLN A 149 6.75 -20.58 13.67
CA GLN A 149 6.19 -21.90 13.98
C GLN A 149 6.09 -22.82 12.76
N SER A 150 6.70 -22.46 11.63
CA SER A 150 6.61 -23.23 10.39
C SER A 150 7.99 -23.70 9.92
N GLU A 151 8.17 -25.02 9.80
CA GLU A 151 9.38 -25.58 9.20
C GLU A 151 9.34 -25.41 7.67
N LYS A 152 10.33 -24.72 7.11
CA LYS A 152 10.56 -24.65 5.66
C LYS A 152 11.27 -25.93 5.18
N ILE A 153 10.92 -26.39 4.00
CA ILE A 153 11.66 -27.41 3.26
C ILE A 153 11.93 -26.91 1.84
N GLU A 154 13.15 -27.13 1.36
CA GLU A 154 13.55 -26.88 -0.03
C GLU A 154 13.75 -28.22 -0.72
N LEU A 155 13.10 -28.41 -1.87
CA LEU A 155 13.22 -29.63 -2.67
C LEU A 155 14.46 -29.56 -3.56
N ILE A 156 14.93 -30.69 -4.09
CA ILE A 156 16.05 -30.76 -5.05
C ILE A 156 15.82 -29.87 -6.29
N CYS A 157 14.55 -29.66 -6.67
CA CYS A 157 14.17 -28.75 -7.74
C CYS A 157 14.25 -27.25 -7.37
N GLN A 158 14.81 -26.92 -6.20
CA GLN A 158 15.01 -25.56 -5.62
C GLN A 158 13.72 -24.80 -5.28
N HIS A 159 12.59 -25.49 -5.25
CA HIS A 159 11.33 -24.91 -4.79
C HIS A 159 11.14 -25.16 -3.30
N ALA A 160 10.70 -24.13 -2.57
CA ALA A 160 10.50 -24.19 -1.13
C ALA A 160 9.02 -24.11 -0.73
N PHE A 161 8.67 -24.85 0.32
CA PHE A 161 7.32 -24.94 0.88
C PHE A 161 7.41 -25.03 2.41
N HIS A 162 6.29 -24.85 3.10
CA HIS A 162 6.20 -25.37 4.47
C HIS A 162 6.17 -26.90 4.43
N ARG A 163 6.93 -27.53 5.32
CA ARG A 163 7.02 -28.99 5.46
C ARG A 163 5.65 -29.64 5.61
N LEU A 164 4.76 -29.03 6.39
CA LEU A 164 3.38 -29.51 6.55
C LEU A 164 2.54 -29.35 5.27
N CYS A 165 2.73 -28.25 4.52
CA CYS A 165 1.99 -28.02 3.29
C CYS A 165 2.37 -29.04 2.22
N VAL A 166 3.67 -29.28 1.99
CA VAL A 166 4.11 -30.27 1.00
C VAL A 166 3.75 -31.70 1.41
N ARG A 167 3.80 -32.03 2.71
CA ARG A 167 3.34 -33.34 3.20
C ARG A 167 1.85 -33.57 2.93
N LYS A 168 1.00 -32.58 3.22
CA LYS A 168 -0.44 -32.66 2.94
C LYS A 168 -0.71 -32.78 1.44
N TRP A 169 0.04 -32.05 0.62
CA TRP A 169 -0.03 -32.16 -0.84
C TRP A 169 0.30 -33.58 -1.33
N LEU A 170 1.35 -34.19 -0.79
CA LEU A 170 1.72 -35.56 -1.14
C LEU A 170 0.67 -36.60 -0.70
N GLN A 171 -0.09 -36.31 0.35
CA GLN A 171 -1.11 -37.19 0.91
C GLN A 171 -2.50 -37.01 0.28
N SER A 172 -2.73 -35.98 -0.56
CA SER A 172 -4.07 -35.66 -1.09
C SER A 172 -4.58 -36.62 -2.17
N GLY A 173 -3.78 -37.59 -2.61
CA GLY A 173 -4.21 -38.66 -3.53
C GLY A 173 -4.53 -38.22 -4.97
N GLU A 174 -4.25 -36.97 -5.34
CA GLU A 174 -4.40 -36.48 -6.71
C GLU A 174 -3.32 -37.05 -7.65
N GLN A 175 -3.58 -36.95 -8.96
CA GLN A 175 -2.73 -37.37 -10.09
C GLN A 175 -1.32 -36.71 -10.13
N THR A 176 -0.96 -35.94 -9.09
CA THR A 176 0.34 -35.25 -8.92
C THR A 176 1.07 -35.68 -7.63
N SER A 177 0.60 -36.73 -6.95
CA SER A 177 1.26 -37.32 -5.78
C SER A 177 2.69 -37.72 -6.11
N GLY A 178 3.66 -37.14 -5.38
CA GLY A 178 5.09 -37.32 -5.64
C GLY A 178 5.71 -36.31 -6.61
N GLN A 179 5.00 -35.26 -7.04
CA GLN A 179 5.54 -34.20 -7.89
C GLN A 179 5.53 -32.83 -7.20
N CYS A 180 6.52 -32.00 -7.52
CA CYS A 180 6.60 -30.62 -7.04
C CYS A 180 5.36 -29.82 -7.49
N PRO A 181 4.64 -29.12 -6.59
CA PRO A 181 3.48 -28.30 -6.95
C PRO A 181 3.77 -27.19 -7.97
N ILE A 182 5.02 -26.74 -8.07
CA ILE A 182 5.41 -25.64 -8.95
C ILE A 182 5.88 -26.15 -10.31
N CYS A 183 6.83 -27.08 -10.34
CA CYS A 183 7.48 -27.52 -11.58
C CYS A 183 7.15 -28.96 -12.02
N ARG A 184 6.34 -29.68 -11.24
CA ARG A 184 5.93 -31.07 -11.46
C ARG A 184 7.05 -32.10 -11.55
N LYS A 185 8.31 -31.72 -11.27
CA LYS A 185 9.43 -32.67 -11.18
C LYS A 185 9.21 -33.64 -9.99
N PRO A 186 9.61 -34.92 -10.10
CA PRO A 186 9.50 -35.88 -9.01
C PRO A 186 10.17 -35.37 -7.73
N ILE A 187 9.47 -35.50 -6.62
CA ILE A 187 9.99 -35.21 -5.28
C ILE A 187 10.78 -36.44 -4.84
N ARG A 188 12.11 -36.33 -4.90
CA ARG A 188 13.02 -37.26 -4.26
C ARG A 188 13.48 -36.55 -2.98
N GLU A 189 13.13 -37.11 -1.83
CA GLU A 189 13.49 -36.53 -0.52
C GLU A 189 15.02 -36.44 -0.39
N ILE A 190 15.51 -35.41 0.32
CA ILE A 190 16.92 -35.20 0.66
C ILE A 190 17.17 -35.80 2.05
#